data_AF-A0A6G3WHL7-F1
#
_entry.id   AF-A0A6G3WHL7-F1
#
_cell.length_a   1.000
_cell.length_b   1.000
_cell.length_c   1.000
_cell.angle_alpha   90.00
_cell.angle_beta   90.00
_cell.angle_gamma   90.00
#
_symmetry.space_group_name_H-M   'P 1'
#
loop_
_entity.id
_entity.type
_entity.pdbx_description
1 polymer ?
#
loop_
_entity_poly.entity_id
_entity_poly.type
_entity_poly.pdbx_seq_one_letter_code
_entity_poly.pdbx_strand_id
1 'polypeptide(L)'
;MASTVRRTRPPNADLARLIKVCGASHKSLALRVNQLAKEAGATTDYSHTSVANWCQRGMIPKWPVPNFLAQAISERLGRPVALGEIGMGDAETPDTGVGLDFPRDRGEAVRVATSFWSFVNRRDFLTGSGFAVSAFTTPVTRWLVTPADEDSDHAGGKQVGRADLEELRDAAEEARRWDSKYGGGNWKANSVGICLQERAAPLLRGSFTDEVGRDLFSVTSELSRLAGWTAFDVGQHDVAQRHFVQALRLARAGKDVQLG
;
A
#
# COMPACT_ATOMS: atom_id res chain seq x y z
N MET A 1 -26.93 17.68 5.20
CA MET A 1 -26.74 16.71 6.31
C MET A 1 -27.10 15.32 5.79
N ALA A 2 -26.12 14.55 5.29
CA ALA A 2 -26.36 13.18 4.83
C ALA A 2 -26.12 12.23 6.01
N SER A 3 -27.19 11.65 6.52
CA SER A 3 -27.15 10.62 7.56
C SER A 3 -26.54 9.34 6.99
N THR A 4 -25.27 9.05 7.33
CA THR A 4 -24.66 7.74 7.09
C THR A 4 -25.32 6.72 8.01
N VAL A 5 -26.41 6.12 7.55
CA VAL A 5 -27.01 4.95 8.20
C VAL A 5 -25.99 3.81 8.11
N ARG A 6 -25.27 3.56 9.21
CA ARG A 6 -24.41 2.39 9.38
C ARG A 6 -25.31 1.15 9.25
N ARG A 7 -25.36 0.51 8.08
CA ARG A 7 -26.03 -0.79 7.91
C ARG A 7 -25.32 -1.77 8.85
N THR A 8 -26.00 -2.15 9.94
CA THR A 8 -25.52 -3.18 10.86
C THR A 8 -25.46 -4.51 10.10
N ARG A 9 -24.26 -5.06 9.96
CA ARG A 9 -24.06 -6.39 9.37
C ARG A 9 -24.71 -7.46 10.28
N PRO A 10 -25.26 -8.54 9.71
CA PRO A 10 -25.77 -9.65 10.51
C PRO A 10 -24.63 -10.32 11.30
N PRO A 11 -24.94 -11.07 12.37
CA PRO A 11 -23.95 -11.87 13.09
C PRO A 11 -23.17 -12.80 12.14
N ASN A 12 -21.86 -12.94 12.37
CA ASN A 12 -20.99 -13.81 11.60
C ASN A 12 -21.06 -15.25 12.15
N ALA A 13 -22.03 -16.01 11.67
CA ALA A 13 -22.26 -17.40 12.06
C ALA A 13 -21.12 -18.33 11.62
N ASP A 14 -20.45 -18.04 10.50
CA ASP A 14 -19.33 -18.82 9.98
C ASP A 14 -18.11 -18.75 10.89
N LEU A 15 -17.73 -17.56 11.32
CA LEU A 15 -16.66 -17.38 12.31
C LEU A 15 -17.01 -18.09 13.62
N ALA A 16 -18.22 -17.89 14.15
CA ALA A 16 -18.64 -18.53 15.39
C ALA A 16 -18.57 -20.06 15.32
N ARG A 17 -18.97 -20.64 14.18
CA ARG A 17 -18.88 -22.08 13.90
C ARG A 17 -17.41 -22.55 13.88
N LEU A 18 -16.53 -21.86 13.16
CA LEU A 18 -15.12 -22.26 13.07
C LEU A 18 -14.38 -22.15 14.40
N ILE A 19 -14.66 -21.12 15.21
CA ILE A 19 -14.09 -20.99 16.57
C ILE A 19 -14.47 -22.20 17.43
N LYS A 20 -15.73 -22.63 17.35
CA LYS A 20 -16.20 -23.83 18.06
C LYS A 20 -15.49 -25.10 17.57
N VAL A 21 -15.34 -25.27 16.25
CA VAL A 21 -14.69 -26.45 15.65
C VAL A 21 -13.20 -26.53 16.00
N CYS A 22 -12.47 -25.40 15.99
CA CYS A 22 -11.04 -25.38 16.31
C CYS A 22 -10.75 -25.33 17.83
N GLY A 23 -11.79 -25.38 18.67
CA GLY A 23 -11.67 -25.41 20.14
C GLY A 23 -10.99 -24.17 20.73
N ALA A 24 -11.02 -23.03 20.03
CA ALA A 24 -10.35 -21.82 20.48
C ALA A 24 -11.26 -20.99 21.38
N SER A 25 -10.70 -20.38 22.41
CA SER A 25 -11.38 -19.31 23.15
C SER A 25 -11.18 -17.97 22.43
N HIS A 26 -12.14 -17.05 22.57
CA HIS A 26 -12.01 -15.67 22.07
C HIS A 26 -10.72 -15.00 22.56
N LYS A 27 -10.32 -15.26 23.81
CA LYS A 27 -9.06 -14.73 24.38
C LYS A 27 -7.84 -15.30 23.66
N SER A 28 -7.80 -16.61 23.40
CA SER A 28 -6.67 -17.26 22.72
C SER A 28 -6.53 -16.80 21.26
N LEU A 29 -7.65 -16.56 20.56
CA LEU A 29 -7.63 -16.03 19.20
C LEU A 29 -7.15 -14.58 19.17
N ALA A 30 -7.66 -13.72 20.05
CA ALA A 30 -7.21 -12.33 20.15
C ALA A 30 -5.69 -12.25 20.39
N LEU A 31 -5.18 -13.08 21.31
CA LEU A 31 -3.75 -13.16 21.59
C LEU A 31 -2.95 -13.58 20.35
N ARG A 32 -3.36 -14.67 19.67
CA ARG A 32 -2.65 -15.16 18.49
C ARG A 32 -2.70 -14.19 17.32
N VAL A 33 -3.84 -13.53 17.10
CA VAL A 33 -4.00 -12.50 16.08
C VAL A 33 -3.05 -11.32 16.33
N ASN A 34 -2.96 -10.81 17.57
CA ASN A 34 -2.02 -9.73 17.88
C ASN A 34 -0.55 -10.16 17.74
N GLN A 35 -0.25 -11.43 18.03
CA GLN A 35 1.09 -11.98 17.82
C GLN A 35 1.45 -12.04 16.34
N LEU A 36 0.56 -12.59 15.50
CA LEU A 36 0.74 -12.63 14.04
C LEU A 36 0.85 -11.22 13.45
N ALA A 37 0.05 -10.27 13.95
CA ALA A 37 0.17 -8.87 13.57
C ALA A 37 1.55 -8.30 13.89
N LYS A 38 2.06 -8.56 15.10
CA LYS A 38 3.40 -8.12 15.51
C LYS A 38 4.51 -8.75 14.66
N GLU A 39 4.41 -10.04 14.37
CA GLU A 39 5.34 -10.77 13.49
C GLU A 39 5.38 -10.16 12.08
N ALA A 40 4.23 -9.67 11.59
CA ALA A 40 4.11 -8.96 10.33
C ALA A 40 4.36 -7.43 10.42
N GLY A 41 4.88 -6.93 11.54
CA GLY A 41 5.18 -5.49 11.73
C GLY A 41 3.97 -4.58 11.97
N ALA A 42 2.76 -5.15 12.11
CA ALA A 42 1.56 -4.41 12.49
C ALA A 42 1.38 -4.35 14.02
N THR A 43 0.88 -3.23 14.54
CA THR A 43 0.57 -3.06 15.97
C THR A 43 -0.95 -3.11 16.16
N THR A 44 -1.44 -4.11 16.90
CA THR A 44 -2.86 -4.27 17.20
C THR A 44 -3.07 -4.61 18.67
N ASP A 45 -4.22 -4.22 19.22
CA ASP A 45 -4.60 -4.50 20.61
C ASP A 45 -6.04 -5.03 20.69
N TYR A 46 -6.29 -6.13 19.97
CA TYR A 46 -7.59 -6.79 20.03
C TYR A 46 -7.73 -7.64 21.29
N SER A 47 -8.94 -7.70 21.83
CA SER A 47 -9.28 -8.46 23.03
C SER A 47 -10.34 -9.53 22.74
N HIS A 48 -10.63 -10.38 23.73
CA HIS A 48 -11.71 -11.36 23.65
C HIS A 48 -13.07 -10.72 23.28
N THR A 49 -13.32 -9.48 23.71
CA THR A 49 -14.51 -8.69 23.37
C THR A 49 -14.53 -8.30 21.89
N SER A 50 -13.36 -8.06 21.28
CA SER A 50 -13.27 -7.78 19.84
C SER A 50 -13.72 -9.00 19.04
N VAL A 51 -13.20 -10.18 19.37
CA VAL A 51 -13.58 -11.45 18.72
C VAL A 51 -15.07 -11.76 18.93
N ALA A 52 -15.60 -11.51 20.14
CA ALA A 52 -17.02 -11.65 20.40
C ALA A 52 -17.86 -10.70 19.52
N ASN A 53 -17.44 -9.45 19.35
CA ASN A 53 -18.11 -8.49 18.47
C ASN A 53 -18.03 -8.89 16.99
N TRP A 54 -16.93 -9.51 16.54
CA TRP A 54 -16.83 -10.04 15.18
C TRP A 54 -17.85 -11.14 14.91
N CYS A 55 -18.07 -12.02 15.89
CA CYS A 55 -19.07 -13.08 15.80
C CYS A 55 -20.50 -12.55 15.94
N GLN A 56 -20.78 -11.77 17.00
CA GLN A 56 -22.15 -11.42 17.41
C GLN A 56 -22.72 -10.22 16.64
N ARG A 57 -21.86 -9.27 16.25
CA ARG A 57 -22.28 -8.00 15.64
C ARG A 57 -21.85 -7.89 14.17
N GLY A 58 -21.25 -8.95 13.61
CA GLY A 58 -20.72 -8.96 12.25
C GLY A 58 -19.64 -7.90 12.01
N MET A 59 -18.98 -7.42 13.07
CA MET A 59 -17.92 -6.44 12.95
C MET A 59 -16.74 -7.08 12.22
N ILE A 60 -16.21 -6.38 11.22
CA ILE A 60 -15.00 -6.82 10.52
C ILE A 60 -13.83 -6.02 11.08
N PRO A 61 -12.77 -6.67 11.59
CA PRO A 61 -11.60 -5.93 12.04
C PRO A 61 -10.91 -5.26 10.85
N LYS A 62 -10.16 -4.20 11.14
CA LYS A 62 -9.43 -3.47 10.11
C LYS A 62 -8.47 -4.42 9.40
N TRP A 63 -8.36 -4.31 8.07
CA TRP A 63 -7.30 -5.00 7.36
C TRP A 63 -5.94 -4.64 7.96
N PRO A 64 -5.03 -5.61 8.11
CA PRO A 64 -5.03 -6.98 7.54
C PRO A 64 -5.51 -8.10 8.49
N VAL A 65 -6.17 -7.74 9.59
CA VAL A 65 -6.53 -8.65 10.68
C VAL A 65 -7.39 -9.86 10.27
N PRO A 66 -8.31 -9.77 9.28
CA PRO A 66 -9.01 -10.95 8.78
C PRO A 66 -8.06 -12.09 8.33
N ASN A 67 -6.90 -11.78 7.74
CA ASN A 67 -5.90 -12.78 7.37
C ASN A 67 -5.29 -13.48 8.58
N PHE A 68 -4.91 -12.71 9.60
CA PHE A 68 -4.36 -13.29 10.84
C PHE A 68 -5.38 -14.13 11.58
N LEU A 69 -6.66 -13.74 11.54
CA LEU A 69 -7.73 -14.54 12.10
C LEU A 69 -7.89 -15.86 11.36
N ALA A 70 -7.90 -15.84 10.02
CA ALA A 70 -7.94 -17.04 9.20
C ALA A 70 -6.70 -17.94 9.43
N GLN A 71 -5.51 -17.35 9.52
CA GLN A 71 -4.26 -18.06 9.84
C GLN A 71 -4.30 -18.69 11.23
N ALA A 72 -4.71 -17.95 12.27
CA ALA A 72 -4.79 -18.47 13.63
C ALA A 72 -5.78 -19.65 13.76
N ILE A 73 -6.86 -19.64 12.97
CA ILE A 73 -7.80 -20.78 12.88
C ILE A 73 -7.16 -21.92 12.08
N SER A 74 -6.46 -21.61 10.98
CA SER A 74 -5.76 -22.61 10.14
C SER A 74 -4.73 -23.41 10.93
N GLU A 75 -3.90 -22.72 11.73
CA GLU A 75 -2.88 -23.33 12.60
C GLU A 75 -3.49 -24.34 13.58
N ARG A 76 -4.70 -24.06 14.09
CA ARG A 76 -5.40 -24.97 15.01
C ARG A 76 -6.09 -26.14 14.31
N LEU A 77 -6.58 -25.93 13.09
CA LEU A 77 -7.25 -26.97 12.31
C LEU A 77 -6.28 -27.86 11.53
N GLY A 78 -5.01 -27.46 11.40
CA GLY A 78 -4.02 -28.17 10.59
C GLY A 78 -4.31 -28.14 9.09
N ARG A 79 -5.15 -27.20 8.63
CA ARG A 79 -5.46 -26.99 7.20
C ARG A 79 -5.60 -25.50 6.88
N PRO A 80 -5.36 -25.08 5.63
CA PRO A 80 -5.68 -23.71 5.20
C PRO A 80 -7.17 -23.39 5.39
N VAL A 81 -7.47 -22.18 5.86
CA VAL A 81 -8.81 -21.62 5.99
C VAL A 81 -8.87 -20.33 5.19
N ALA A 82 -9.80 -20.23 4.24
CA ALA A 82 -9.99 -19.02 3.43
C ALA A 82 -10.84 -17.96 4.16
N LEU A 83 -10.74 -16.70 3.74
CA LEU A 83 -11.53 -15.60 4.30
C LEU A 83 -13.04 -15.80 4.15
N GLY A 84 -13.46 -16.42 3.04
CA GLY A 84 -14.86 -16.80 2.83
C GLY A 84 -15.35 -17.79 3.89
N GLU A 85 -14.50 -18.72 4.36
CA GLU A 85 -14.88 -19.71 5.37
C GLU A 85 -15.10 -19.10 6.76
N ILE A 86 -14.47 -17.97 7.07
CA ILE A 86 -14.69 -17.20 8.31
C ILE A 86 -15.74 -16.09 8.13
N GLY A 87 -16.48 -16.08 7.03
CA GLY A 87 -17.52 -15.06 6.76
C GLY A 87 -16.95 -13.65 6.54
N MET A 88 -15.70 -13.53 6.09
CA MET A 88 -15.02 -12.25 5.84
C MET A 88 -14.47 -12.14 4.40
N GLY A 89 -15.02 -12.93 3.45
CA GLY A 89 -14.62 -12.89 2.04
C GLY A 89 -14.90 -11.56 1.35
N ASP A 90 -16.01 -10.91 1.71
CA ASP A 90 -16.41 -9.57 1.21
C ASP A 90 -15.98 -8.43 2.15
N ALA A 91 -15.11 -8.71 3.14
CA ALA A 91 -14.43 -7.63 3.84
C ALA A 91 -13.73 -6.78 2.78
N GLU A 92 -13.82 -5.44 2.82
CA GLU A 92 -13.16 -4.53 1.86
C GLU A 92 -11.66 -4.83 1.81
N THR A 93 -11.26 -5.82 1.02
CA THR A 93 -9.87 -6.20 0.77
C THR A 93 -9.21 -4.94 0.23
N PRO A 94 -8.06 -4.49 0.77
CA PRO A 94 -7.21 -3.58 0.03
C PRO A 94 -7.05 -4.21 -1.34
N ASP A 95 -7.42 -3.47 -2.39
CA ASP A 95 -7.41 -4.00 -3.74
C ASP A 95 -6.02 -4.59 -4.02
N THR A 96 -5.98 -5.90 -4.26
CA THR A 96 -4.73 -6.67 -4.37
C THR A 96 -3.84 -6.20 -5.53
N GLY A 97 -4.41 -5.45 -6.48
CA GLY A 97 -3.73 -4.79 -7.59
C GLY A 97 -3.22 -3.38 -7.30
N VAL A 98 -3.51 -2.79 -6.14
CA VAL A 98 -3.09 -1.42 -5.83
C VAL A 98 -1.57 -1.28 -5.94
N GLY A 99 -1.14 -0.31 -6.74
CA GLY A 99 0.27 -0.03 -7.01
C GLY A 99 0.92 -0.93 -8.07
N LEU A 100 0.19 -1.87 -8.68
CA LEU A 100 0.67 -2.69 -9.80
C LEU A 100 0.17 -2.20 -11.16
N ASP A 101 -0.80 -1.27 -11.19
CA ASP A 101 -1.29 -0.69 -12.43
C ASP A 101 -0.28 0.25 -13.08
N PHE A 102 -0.24 0.21 -14.42
CA PHE A 102 0.56 1.10 -15.26
C PHE A 102 -0.35 1.87 -16.23
N PRO A 103 -1.20 2.80 -15.75
CA PRO A 103 -2.21 3.47 -16.58
C PRO A 103 -1.56 4.31 -17.69
N ARG A 104 -2.27 4.62 -18.77
CA ARG A 104 -1.74 5.52 -19.84
C ARG A 104 -1.95 7.00 -19.50
N ASP A 105 -3.03 7.30 -18.80
CA ASP A 105 -3.34 8.66 -18.36
C ASP A 105 -2.45 9.07 -17.18
N ARG A 106 -2.01 10.34 -17.14
CA ARG A 106 -1.15 10.87 -16.08
C ARG A 106 -1.92 11.08 -14.77
N GLY A 107 -3.14 11.60 -14.84
CA GLY A 107 -3.97 11.82 -13.65
C GLY A 107 -4.30 10.50 -12.93
N GLU A 108 -4.57 9.45 -13.71
CA GLU A 108 -4.77 8.10 -13.21
C GLU A 108 -3.50 7.51 -12.59
N ALA A 109 -2.32 7.78 -13.18
CA ALA A 109 -1.05 7.38 -12.58
C ALA A 109 -0.83 8.02 -11.21
N VAL A 110 -1.13 9.33 -11.08
CA VAL A 110 -1.09 10.03 -9.79
C VAL A 110 -2.09 9.41 -8.82
N ARG A 111 -3.30 9.08 -9.26
CA ARG A 111 -4.32 8.44 -8.40
C ARG A 111 -3.82 7.10 -7.85
N VAL A 112 -3.33 6.20 -8.72
CA VAL A 112 -2.80 4.88 -8.32
C VAL A 112 -1.63 5.01 -7.35
N ALA A 113 -0.63 5.83 -7.67
CA ALA A 113 0.56 6.00 -6.85
C ALA A 113 0.21 6.56 -5.46
N THR A 114 -0.61 7.61 -5.41
CA THR A 114 -0.95 8.26 -4.14
C THR A 114 -1.90 7.43 -3.27
N SER A 115 -2.79 6.63 -3.88
CA SER A 115 -3.56 5.62 -3.17
C SER A 115 -2.63 4.56 -2.57
N PHE A 116 -1.72 4.00 -3.35
CA PHE A 116 -0.74 3.01 -2.88
C PHE A 116 0.08 3.52 -1.68
N TRP A 117 0.68 4.71 -1.77
CA TRP A 117 1.47 5.28 -0.66
C TRP A 117 0.61 5.51 0.60
N SER A 118 -0.64 5.95 0.43
CA SER A 118 -1.56 6.08 1.57
C SER A 118 -1.88 4.73 2.22
N PHE A 119 -1.95 3.63 1.45
CA PHE A 119 -2.19 2.30 2.03
C PHE A 119 -0.96 1.77 2.76
N VAL A 120 0.23 1.87 2.14
CA VAL A 120 1.51 1.40 2.70
C VAL A 120 1.79 2.06 4.05
N ASN A 121 1.66 3.39 4.15
CA ASN A 121 1.96 4.10 5.38
C ASN A 121 0.86 4.00 6.46
N ARG A 122 -0.39 3.70 6.10
CA ARG A 122 -1.46 3.48 7.09
C ARG A 122 -1.32 2.16 7.86
N ARG A 123 -0.28 1.36 7.58
CA ARG A 123 -0.04 0.00 8.14
C ARG A 123 -1.21 -0.97 7.93
N ASP A 124 -2.12 -0.64 7.01
CA ASP A 124 -3.23 -1.49 6.56
C ASP A 124 -2.79 -2.40 5.40
N PHE A 125 -1.60 -2.13 4.87
CA PHE A 125 -0.99 -2.85 3.77
C PHE A 125 -0.28 -4.09 4.30
N LEU A 126 -0.99 -5.22 4.33
CA LEU A 126 -0.33 -6.52 4.19
C LEU A 126 -0.82 -7.19 2.93
N THR A 127 0.15 -7.69 2.20
CA THR A 127 0.03 -8.24 0.86
C THR A 127 -0.44 -9.68 0.93
N GLY A 128 -1.71 -9.89 0.62
CA GLY A 128 -2.22 -11.21 0.27
C GLY A 128 -1.68 -11.72 -1.07
N SER A 129 -1.13 -10.83 -1.90
CA SER A 129 -0.46 -11.16 -3.16
C SER A 129 1.06 -10.98 -3.00
N GLY A 130 1.77 -12.09 -2.85
CA GLY A 130 3.24 -12.11 -2.90
C GLY A 130 3.79 -11.57 -4.22
N PHE A 131 5.11 -11.36 -4.28
CA PHE A 131 5.82 -10.96 -5.50
C PHE A 131 5.43 -11.85 -6.69
N ALA A 132 5.06 -11.24 -7.81
CA ALA A 132 4.67 -11.96 -9.02
C ALA A 132 5.38 -11.40 -10.24
N VAL A 133 6.24 -12.19 -10.89
CA VAL A 133 6.96 -11.77 -12.13
C VAL A 133 5.98 -11.29 -13.20
N SER A 134 4.81 -11.94 -13.31
CA SER A 134 3.76 -11.58 -14.28
C SER A 134 3.25 -10.15 -14.11
N ALA A 135 3.33 -9.55 -12.92
CA ALA A 135 2.89 -8.18 -12.69
C ALA A 135 3.77 -7.13 -13.43
N PHE A 136 5.00 -7.50 -13.85
CA PHE A 136 5.83 -6.64 -14.70
C PHE A 136 5.47 -6.70 -16.19
N THR A 137 4.64 -7.66 -16.63
CA THR A 137 4.29 -7.84 -18.06
C THR A 137 3.70 -6.57 -18.66
N THR A 138 2.70 -5.99 -17.99
CA THR A 138 2.04 -4.77 -18.45
C THR A 138 2.97 -3.55 -18.40
N PRO A 139 3.66 -3.25 -17.28
CA PRO A 139 4.67 -2.19 -17.23
C PRO A 139 5.72 -2.29 -18.34
N VAL A 140 6.38 -3.44 -18.51
CA VAL A 140 7.44 -3.63 -19.52
C VAL A 140 6.89 -3.48 -20.94
N THR A 141 5.76 -4.13 -21.25
CA THR A 141 5.16 -4.03 -22.59
C THR A 141 4.74 -2.60 -22.92
N ARG A 142 4.15 -1.88 -21.96
CA ARG A 142 3.75 -0.48 -22.16
C ARG A 142 4.97 0.42 -22.25
N TRP A 143 6.01 0.19 -21.43
CA TRP A 143 7.27 0.94 -21.47
C TRP A 143 7.91 0.92 -22.87
N LEU A 144 7.96 -0.26 -23.49
CA LEU A 144 8.53 -0.46 -24.83
C LEU A 144 7.72 0.19 -25.98
N VAL A 145 6.45 0.56 -25.74
CA VAL A 145 5.58 1.17 -26.76
C VAL A 145 5.56 2.69 -26.57
N THR A 146 6.03 3.46 -27.56
CA THR A 146 5.90 4.93 -27.66
C THR A 146 4.55 5.26 -28.31
N PRO A 147 3.70 6.12 -27.70
CA PRO A 147 3.99 7.53 -27.49
C PRO A 147 4.22 7.90 -26.02
N ALA A 148 4.92 9.02 -25.80
CA ALA A 148 4.93 9.72 -24.52
C ALA A 148 3.49 10.16 -24.19
N ASP A 149 3.12 10.14 -22.91
CA ASP A 149 1.80 10.58 -22.48
C ASP A 149 1.55 12.01 -22.97
N GLU A 150 0.33 12.30 -23.43
CA GLU A 150 -0.07 13.67 -23.77
C GLU A 150 0.03 14.57 -22.54
N ASP A 151 0.42 15.83 -22.75
CA ASP A 151 0.52 16.82 -21.67
C ASP A 151 -0.90 17.19 -21.24
N SER A 152 -1.36 16.61 -20.13
CA SER A 152 -2.64 16.93 -19.51
C SER A 152 -2.45 18.06 -18.49
N ASP A 153 -3.04 19.23 -18.76
CA ASP A 153 -3.10 20.36 -17.82
C ASP A 153 -3.78 19.92 -16.52
N HIS A 154 -3.02 19.84 -15.42
CA HIS A 154 -3.57 19.67 -14.09
C HIS A 154 -4.05 21.03 -13.57
N ALA A 155 -5.31 21.35 -13.86
CA ALA A 155 -5.97 22.57 -13.39
C ALA A 155 -6.68 22.32 -12.04
N GLY A 156 -5.95 22.49 -10.94
CA GLY A 156 -6.52 22.47 -9.59
C GLY A 156 -5.47 22.36 -8.47
N GLY A 157 -5.65 23.10 -7.37
CA GLY A 157 -4.84 22.98 -6.15
C GLY A 157 -3.77 24.06 -5.92
N LYS A 158 -2.87 23.81 -4.96
CA LYS A 158 -1.71 24.68 -4.63
C LYS A 158 -0.83 24.81 -5.88
N GLN A 159 -0.36 26.02 -6.18
CA GLN A 159 0.69 26.20 -7.20
C GLN A 159 1.99 25.60 -6.70
N VAL A 160 2.53 24.65 -7.46
CA VAL A 160 3.81 24.01 -7.19
C VAL A 160 4.92 24.84 -7.82
N GLY A 161 5.94 25.16 -7.03
CA GLY A 161 7.08 25.96 -7.46
C GLY A 161 8.42 25.23 -7.34
N ARG A 162 9.50 25.92 -7.73
CA ARG A 162 10.87 25.40 -7.65
C ARG A 162 11.29 25.03 -6.22
N ALA A 163 10.84 25.76 -5.22
CA ALA A 163 11.16 25.46 -3.82
C ALA A 163 10.56 24.11 -3.38
N ASP A 164 9.34 23.78 -3.81
CA ASP A 164 8.73 22.48 -3.51
C ASP A 164 9.52 21.33 -4.20
N LEU A 165 10.06 21.58 -5.41
CA LEU A 165 10.91 20.62 -6.13
C LEU A 165 12.25 20.40 -5.43
N GLU A 166 12.90 21.48 -5.01
CA GLU A 166 14.19 21.45 -4.32
C GLU A 166 14.10 20.64 -3.03
N GLU A 167 13.01 20.81 -2.29
CA GLU A 167 12.76 20.01 -1.10
C GLU A 167 12.61 18.51 -1.37
N LEU A 168 11.94 18.11 -2.45
CA LEU A 168 11.87 16.70 -2.85
C LEU A 168 13.23 16.16 -3.30
N ARG A 169 14.04 16.98 -3.97
CA ARG A 169 15.39 16.62 -4.41
C ARG A 169 16.32 16.42 -3.21
N ASP A 170 16.27 17.32 -2.24
CA ASP A 170 17.03 17.22 -1.00
C ASP A 170 16.66 15.95 -0.22
N ALA A 171 15.37 15.64 -0.13
CA ALA A 171 14.90 14.40 0.50
C ALA A 171 15.41 13.15 -0.22
N ALA A 172 15.42 13.16 -1.56
CA ALA A 172 15.92 12.06 -2.37
C ALA A 172 17.44 11.88 -2.21
N GLU A 173 18.20 12.98 -2.24
CA GLU A 173 19.64 12.96 -1.99
C GLU A 173 19.99 12.49 -0.59
N GLU A 174 19.28 12.96 0.43
CA GLU A 174 19.49 12.51 1.79
C GLU A 174 19.24 11.00 1.89
N ALA A 175 18.11 10.52 1.37
CA ALA A 175 17.81 9.10 1.35
C ALA A 175 18.91 8.28 0.64
N ARG A 176 19.39 8.72 -0.53
CA ARG A 176 20.51 8.07 -1.24
C ARG A 176 21.79 8.01 -0.41
N ARG A 177 22.16 9.12 0.25
CA ARG A 177 23.36 9.19 1.09
C ARG A 177 23.27 8.23 2.28
N TRP A 178 22.09 8.11 2.88
CA TRP A 178 21.86 7.20 4.00
C TRP A 178 21.82 5.74 3.56
N ASP A 179 21.16 5.43 2.45
CA ASP A 179 21.14 4.11 1.84
C ASP A 179 22.56 3.63 1.51
N SER A 180 23.35 4.45 0.80
CA SER A 180 24.73 4.12 0.46
C SER A 180 25.64 3.87 1.66
N LYS A 181 25.36 4.51 2.81
CA LYS A 181 26.22 4.46 4.00
C LYS A 181 25.80 3.38 5.00
N TYR A 182 24.51 3.05 5.08
CA TYR A 182 23.95 2.20 6.13
C TYR A 182 23.03 1.08 5.62
N GLY A 183 22.71 1.05 4.32
CA GLY A 183 21.73 0.16 3.69
C GLY A 183 20.27 0.60 3.88
N GLY A 184 19.35 -0.04 3.15
CA GLY A 184 17.93 0.31 3.09
C GLY A 184 17.10 0.01 4.36
N GLY A 185 17.67 -0.65 5.38
CA GLY A 185 16.93 -1.00 6.61
C GLY A 185 16.82 0.10 7.68
N ASN A 186 17.36 1.29 7.42
CA ASN A 186 17.46 2.39 8.37
C ASN A 186 16.17 3.25 8.42
N TRP A 187 15.85 3.85 9.58
CA TRP A 187 14.71 4.76 9.76
C TRP A 187 14.64 5.91 8.74
N LYS A 188 15.78 6.43 8.26
CA LYS A 188 15.82 7.45 7.19
C LYS A 188 15.56 6.90 5.79
N ALA A 189 15.85 5.63 5.54
CA ALA A 189 15.43 4.97 4.30
C ALA A 189 13.91 4.72 4.32
N ASN A 190 13.33 4.47 5.51
CA ASN A 190 11.89 4.38 5.73
C ASN A 190 11.16 5.73 5.68
N SER A 191 11.83 6.87 5.86
CA SER A 191 11.17 8.19 5.76
C SER A 191 10.83 8.57 4.31
N VAL A 192 11.38 7.88 3.31
CA VAL A 192 11.04 8.08 1.89
C VAL A 192 9.56 7.77 1.61
N GLY A 193 9.03 6.68 2.19
CA GLY A 193 7.61 6.34 2.07
C GLY A 193 6.71 7.45 2.64
N ILE A 194 7.10 8.04 3.78
CA ILE A 194 6.39 9.16 4.40
C ILE A 194 6.46 10.40 3.51
N CYS A 195 7.66 10.72 2.97
CA CYS A 195 7.83 11.83 2.04
C CYS A 195 6.93 11.70 0.80
N LEU A 196 6.83 10.50 0.22
CA LEU A 196 5.94 10.22 -0.91
C LEU A 196 4.48 10.54 -0.59
N GLN A 197 3.98 10.12 0.59
CA GLN A 197 2.59 10.37 0.98
C GLN A 197 2.32 11.80 1.43
N GLU A 198 3.17 12.37 2.27
CA GLU A 198 2.91 13.65 2.94
C GLU A 198 3.35 14.85 2.10
N ARG A 199 4.38 14.67 1.26
CA ARG A 199 4.98 15.77 0.47
C ARG A 199 4.71 15.62 -1.01
N ALA A 200 5.08 14.49 -1.61
CA ALA A 200 4.96 14.33 -3.07
C ALA A 200 3.49 14.21 -3.52
N ALA A 201 2.65 13.46 -2.79
CA ALA A 201 1.25 13.25 -3.18
C ALA A 201 0.40 14.54 -3.24
N PRO A 202 0.48 15.49 -2.28
CA PRO A 202 -0.20 16.77 -2.42
C PRO A 202 0.32 17.60 -3.62
N LEU A 203 1.62 17.58 -3.90
CA LEU A 203 2.22 18.33 -5.00
C LEU A 203 1.79 17.77 -6.37
N LEU A 204 1.76 16.44 -6.53
CA LEU A 204 1.28 15.78 -7.74
C LEU A 204 -0.21 16.06 -8.04
N ARG A 205 -1.00 16.41 -7.02
CA ARG A 205 -2.40 16.83 -7.16
C ARG A 205 -2.58 18.35 -7.29
N GLY A 206 -1.48 19.10 -7.24
CA GLY A 206 -1.47 20.55 -7.38
C GLY A 206 -1.47 20.99 -8.84
N SER A 207 -1.28 22.30 -9.03
CA SER A 207 -1.15 22.89 -10.37
C SER A 207 0.30 23.28 -10.64
N PHE A 208 0.80 22.97 -11.83
CA PHE A 208 2.17 23.23 -12.24
C PHE A 208 2.24 23.51 -13.74
N THR A 209 3.31 24.20 -14.17
CA THR A 209 3.64 24.32 -15.60
C THR A 209 4.21 23.00 -16.12
N ASP A 210 4.27 22.81 -17.44
CA ASP A 210 4.85 21.61 -18.04
C ASP A 210 6.29 21.32 -17.58
N GLU A 211 7.12 22.36 -17.49
CA GLU A 211 8.51 22.24 -17.03
C GLU A 211 8.57 21.75 -15.57
N VAL A 212 7.81 22.40 -14.67
CA VAL A 212 7.75 22.03 -13.26
C VAL A 212 7.14 20.64 -13.08
N GLY A 213 6.14 20.29 -13.90
CA GLY A 213 5.50 18.98 -13.90
C GLY A 213 6.49 17.87 -14.26
N ARG A 214 7.27 18.03 -15.33
CA ARG A 214 8.29 17.05 -15.73
C ARG A 214 9.30 16.79 -14.62
N ASP A 215 9.80 17.85 -14.00
CA ASP A 215 10.73 17.76 -12.88
C ASP A 215 10.09 17.08 -11.66
N LEU A 216 8.83 17.44 -11.34
CA LEU A 216 8.08 16.86 -10.23
C LEU A 216 7.89 15.36 -10.40
N PHE A 217 7.48 14.92 -11.59
CA PHE A 217 7.31 13.50 -11.89
C PHE A 217 8.65 12.75 -11.84
N SER A 218 9.74 13.36 -12.32
CA SER A 218 11.07 12.75 -12.32
C SER A 218 11.62 12.58 -10.90
N VAL A 219 11.56 13.62 -10.06
CA VAL A 219 12.03 13.51 -8.65
C VAL A 219 11.15 12.56 -7.83
N THR A 220 9.83 12.55 -8.08
CA THR A 220 8.93 11.64 -7.36
C THR A 220 9.13 10.18 -7.79
N SER A 221 9.45 9.97 -9.07
CA SER A 221 9.85 8.66 -9.57
C SER A 221 11.10 8.15 -8.85
N GLU A 222 12.11 9.02 -8.69
CA GLU A 222 13.33 8.67 -7.97
C GLU A 222 13.06 8.32 -6.51
N LEU A 223 12.24 9.11 -5.81
CA LEU A 223 11.78 8.79 -4.45
C LEU A 223 11.05 7.44 -4.40
N SER A 224 10.18 7.15 -5.36
CA SER A 224 9.50 5.86 -5.43
C SER A 224 10.48 4.71 -5.65
N ARG A 225 11.51 4.90 -6.49
CA ARG A 225 12.56 3.90 -6.72
C ARG A 225 13.36 3.64 -5.44
N LEU A 226 13.73 4.68 -4.70
CA LEU A 226 14.43 4.55 -3.42
C LEU A 226 13.60 3.80 -2.39
N ALA A 227 12.30 4.12 -2.27
CA ALA A 227 11.39 3.36 -1.40
C ALA A 227 11.29 1.88 -1.83
N GLY A 228 11.39 1.60 -3.13
CA GLY A 228 11.46 0.23 -3.63
C GLY A 228 12.69 -0.54 -3.17
N TRP A 229 13.87 0.07 -3.23
CA TRP A 229 15.11 -0.53 -2.74
C TRP A 229 15.12 -0.71 -1.21
N THR A 230 14.67 0.31 -0.47
CA THR A 230 14.44 0.21 0.99
C THR A 230 13.58 -1.01 1.34
N ALA A 231 12.43 -1.16 0.66
CA ALA A 231 11.52 -2.28 0.89
C ALA A 231 12.15 -3.63 0.51
N PHE A 232 12.94 -3.67 -0.57
CA PHE A 232 13.64 -4.87 -1.00
C PHE A 232 14.66 -5.34 0.05
N ASP A 233 15.45 -4.42 0.60
CA ASP A 233 16.49 -4.71 1.59
C ASP A 233 15.94 -5.28 2.91
N VAL A 234 14.72 -4.91 3.27
CA VAL A 234 14.02 -5.45 4.47
C VAL A 234 13.13 -6.66 4.15
N GLY A 235 13.23 -7.23 2.95
CA GLY A 235 12.52 -8.45 2.54
C GLY A 235 11.05 -8.26 2.13
N GLN A 236 10.59 -7.02 1.94
CA GLN A 236 9.23 -6.70 1.48
C GLN A 236 9.18 -6.63 -0.05
N HIS A 237 9.49 -7.73 -0.73
CA HIS A 237 9.66 -7.77 -2.19
C HIS A 237 8.41 -7.38 -3.00
N ASP A 238 7.23 -7.64 -2.44
CA ASP A 238 5.92 -7.28 -2.98
C ASP A 238 5.64 -5.76 -2.89
N VAL A 239 6.07 -5.11 -1.80
CA VAL A 239 6.04 -3.64 -1.64
C VAL A 239 7.05 -3.02 -2.59
N ALA A 240 8.26 -3.60 -2.66
CA ALA A 240 9.32 -3.18 -3.57
C ALA A 240 8.86 -3.20 -5.04
N GLN A 241 8.25 -4.30 -5.48
CA GLN A 241 7.71 -4.44 -6.83
C GLN A 241 6.74 -3.31 -7.19
N ARG A 242 5.80 -2.97 -6.30
CA ARG A 242 4.84 -1.89 -6.53
C ARG A 242 5.52 -0.53 -6.60
N HIS A 243 6.48 -0.27 -5.72
CA HIS A 243 7.29 0.95 -5.79
C HIS A 243 8.07 1.09 -7.10
N PHE A 244 8.61 -0.01 -7.63
CA PHE A 244 9.28 -0.01 -8.94
C PHE A 244 8.31 0.22 -10.09
N VAL A 245 7.12 -0.40 -10.06
CA VAL A 245 6.08 -0.15 -11.06
C VAL A 245 5.65 1.32 -11.06
N GLN A 246 5.45 1.90 -9.87
CA GLN A 246 5.09 3.32 -9.74
C GLN A 246 6.24 4.24 -10.17
N ALA A 247 7.50 3.91 -9.85
CA ALA A 247 8.66 4.67 -10.32
C ALA A 247 8.69 4.71 -11.86
N LEU A 248 8.65 3.56 -12.52
CA LEU A 248 8.61 3.48 -13.99
C LEU A 248 7.45 4.30 -14.57
N ARG A 249 6.28 4.24 -13.95
CA ARG A 249 5.12 4.98 -14.43
C ARG A 249 5.29 6.49 -14.31
N LEU A 250 5.83 6.96 -13.18
CA LEU A 250 6.09 8.38 -12.92
C LEU A 250 7.23 8.91 -13.79
N ALA A 251 8.30 8.14 -14.00
CA ALA A 251 9.38 8.46 -14.94
C ALA A 251 8.82 8.73 -16.34
N ARG A 252 7.92 7.85 -16.80
CA ARG A 252 7.23 8.03 -18.09
C ARG A 252 6.37 9.30 -18.12
N ALA A 253 5.63 9.60 -17.05
CA ALA A 253 4.83 10.82 -16.95
C ALA A 253 5.70 12.09 -17.01
N GLY A 254 6.91 12.03 -16.45
CA GLY A 254 7.92 13.10 -16.52
C GLY A 254 8.68 13.17 -17.84
N LYS A 255 8.45 12.22 -18.76
CA LYS A 255 9.24 12.01 -19.99
C LYS A 255 10.71 11.72 -19.72
N ASP A 256 11.05 11.21 -18.54
CA ASP A 256 12.39 10.78 -18.14
C ASP A 256 12.56 9.28 -18.40
N VAL A 257 12.87 8.96 -19.66
CA VAL A 257 13.08 7.57 -20.10
C VAL A 257 14.43 7.00 -19.67
N GLN A 258 15.38 7.80 -19.17
CA GLN A 258 16.67 7.29 -18.70
C GLN A 258 16.60 6.74 -17.27
N LEU A 259 15.59 7.16 -16.50
CA LEU A 259 15.39 6.72 -15.13
C LEU A 259 14.68 5.36 -15.01
N GLY A 260 14.09 4.85 -16.10
CA GLY A 260 13.39 3.57 -16.15
C GLY A 260 14.25 2.37 -16.48
#